data_AF-A0A9D9LGH8-F1
#
_entry.id   AF-A0A9D9LGH8-F1
#
_cell.length_a   1.000
_cell.length_b   1.000
_cell.length_c   1.000
_cell.angle_alpha   90.00
_cell.angle_beta   90.00
_cell.angle_gamma   90.00
#
_symmetry.space_group_name_H-M   'P 1'
#
loop_
_entity.id
_entity.type
_entity.pdbx_description
1 polymer ?
#
loop_
_entity_poly.entity_id
_entity_poly.type
_entity_poly.pdbx_seq_one_letter_code
_entity_poly.pdbx_strand_id
1 'polypeptide(L)'
;CGIGKDVPPFCITAGLERNRIGGLNTIGMRRAGLSPADRAQVQRAFALLYRSQLNVSQALERMRQEFTNGPAVEMLNFVSASRRGICPMRDGHGDPEAVSGV
;
A
#
# COMPACT_ATOMS: atom_id res chain seq x y z
N CYS A 1 -14.29 -8.28 -14.59
CA CYS A 1 -13.85 -6.94 -14.10
C CYS A 1 -14.51 -6.62 -12.77
N GLY A 2 -14.02 -7.19 -11.67
CA GLY A 2 -14.46 -6.83 -10.32
C GLY A 2 -13.38 -5.98 -9.66
N ILE A 3 -13.44 -4.66 -9.80
CA ILE A 3 -12.52 -3.74 -9.12
C ILE A 3 -13.00 -3.63 -7.67
N GLY A 4 -12.66 -4.62 -6.86
CA GLY A 4 -13.11 -4.72 -5.47
C GLY A 4 -12.23 -3.99 -4.47
N LYS A 5 -11.01 -3.55 -4.85
CA LYS A 5 -10.01 -3.01 -3.91
C LYS A 5 -9.33 -1.76 -4.49
N ASP A 6 -8.99 -0.83 -3.61
CA ASP A 6 -8.36 0.44 -3.98
C ASP A 6 -6.84 0.25 -4.19
N VAL A 7 -6.32 0.84 -5.26
CA VAL A 7 -4.89 0.80 -5.60
C VAL A 7 -4.22 2.05 -5.00
N PRO A 8 -3.27 1.91 -4.05
CA PRO A 8 -2.59 3.05 -3.47
C PRO A 8 -1.78 3.82 -4.52
N PRO A 9 -1.65 5.16 -4.37
CA PRO A 9 -0.77 5.95 -5.22
C PRO A 9 0.66 5.41 -5.14
N PHE A 10 1.44 5.61 -6.21
CA PHE A 10 2.82 5.13 -6.37
C PHE A 10 2.99 3.59 -6.45
N CYS A 11 1.91 2.79 -6.38
CA CYS A 11 2.00 1.35 -6.56
C CYS A 11 1.81 0.93 -8.02
N ILE A 12 2.51 -0.12 -8.44
CA ILE A 12 2.29 -0.80 -9.73
C ILE A 12 1.44 -2.03 -9.46
N THR A 13 0.33 -2.16 -10.17
CA THR A 13 -0.45 -3.39 -10.19
C THR A 13 0.16 -4.38 -11.18
N ALA A 14 0.42 -5.60 -10.74
CA ALA A 14 0.85 -6.70 -11.58
C ALA A 14 -0.23 -7.79 -11.61
N GLY A 15 -0.76 -8.08 -12.80
CA GLY A 15 -1.67 -9.19 -13.07
C GLY A 15 -3.08 -8.77 -13.50
N LEU A 16 -3.55 -9.35 -14.62
CA LEU A 16 -4.85 -9.08 -15.25
C LEU A 16 -6.05 -9.61 -14.45
N GLU A 17 -5.86 -10.64 -13.61
CA GLU A 17 -6.99 -11.39 -13.04
C GLU A 17 -7.39 -10.94 -11.62
N ARG A 18 -6.47 -10.38 -10.82
CA ARG A 18 -6.75 -10.03 -9.40
C ARG A 18 -6.06 -8.76 -8.88
N ASN A 19 -5.77 -7.77 -9.74
CA ASN A 19 -5.21 -6.47 -9.37
C ASN A 19 -4.23 -6.52 -8.18
N ARG A 20 -3.20 -7.37 -8.27
CA ARG A 20 -2.24 -7.54 -7.16
C ARG A 20 -1.19 -6.44 -7.23
N ILE A 21 -0.65 -6.04 -6.08
CA ILE A 21 0.46 -5.08 -6.09
C ILE A 21 1.75 -5.82 -6.45
N GLY A 22 2.39 -5.40 -7.54
CA GLY A 22 3.68 -5.93 -8.01
C GLY A 22 4.88 -5.20 -7.40
N GLY A 23 4.68 -4.00 -6.86
CA GLY A 23 5.72 -3.20 -6.20
C GLY A 23 5.45 -1.72 -6.32
N LEU A 24 6.47 -0.90 -6.04
CA LEU A 24 6.40 0.55 -6.18
C LEU A 24 6.85 1.02 -7.56
N ASN A 25 6.19 2.05 -8.08
CA ASN A 25 6.51 2.71 -9.34
C ASN A 25 7.69 3.67 -9.17
N THR A 26 8.86 3.13 -8.83
CA THR A 26 10.08 3.93 -8.64
C THR A 26 10.47 4.70 -9.91
N ILE A 27 10.16 4.16 -11.08
CA ILE A 27 10.39 4.82 -12.37
C ILE A 27 9.44 6.01 -12.54
N GLY A 28 8.14 5.83 -12.27
CA GLY A 28 7.14 6.90 -12.29
C GLY A 28 7.46 8.01 -11.29
N MET A 29 7.84 7.64 -10.06
CA MET A 29 8.29 8.59 -9.04
C MET A 29 9.54 9.37 -9.48
N ARG A 30 10.46 8.72 -10.21
CA ARG A 30 11.65 9.39 -10.76
C ARG A 30 11.31 10.39 -11.86
N ARG A 31 10.34 10.06 -12.71
CA ARG A 31 9.85 10.95 -13.77
C ARG A 31 9.00 12.10 -13.23
N ALA A 32 8.26 11.86 -12.17
CA ALA A 32 7.47 12.88 -11.47
C ALA A 32 8.33 13.87 -10.67
N GLY A 33 9.66 13.70 -10.64
CA GLY A 33 10.57 14.61 -9.94
C GLY A 33 10.58 14.47 -8.42
N LEU A 34 10.04 13.37 -7.85
CA LEU A 34 10.11 13.14 -6.40
C LEU A 34 11.56 13.05 -5.93
N SER A 35 11.87 13.71 -4.82
CA SER A 35 13.20 13.67 -4.22
C SER A 35 13.54 12.25 -3.74
N PRO A 36 14.84 11.89 -3.65
CA PRO A 36 15.24 10.60 -3.11
C PRO A 36 14.72 10.36 -1.68
N ALA A 37 14.61 11.42 -0.87
CA ALA A 37 14.01 11.37 0.47
C ALA A 37 12.53 10.95 0.41
N ASP A 38 11.74 11.56 -0.46
CA ASP A 38 10.32 11.23 -0.66
C ASP A 38 10.13 9.77 -1.11
N ARG A 39 10.96 9.30 -2.04
CA ARG A 39 10.91 7.91 -2.51
C ARG A 39 11.23 6.93 -1.38
N ALA A 40 12.19 7.26 -0.53
CA ALA A 40 12.54 6.44 0.62
C ALA A 40 11.37 6.40 1.64
N GLN A 41 10.66 7.51 1.85
CA GLN A 41 9.47 7.54 2.69
C GLN A 41 8.37 6.62 2.15
N VAL A 42 8.04 6.72 0.85
CA VAL A 42 7.03 5.85 0.22
C VAL A 42 7.45 4.38 0.29
N GLN A 43 8.74 4.08 0.11
CA GLN A 43 9.26 2.72 0.22
C GLN A 43 9.13 2.15 1.64
N ARG A 44 9.39 2.96 2.66
CA ARG A 44 9.20 2.55 4.07
C ARG A 44 7.73 2.38 4.43
N ALA A 45 6.87 3.32 4.02
CA ALA A 45 5.43 3.21 4.15
C ALA A 45 4.89 1.90 3.55
N PHE A 46 5.33 1.58 2.33
CA PHE A 46 4.98 0.32 1.67
C PHE A 46 5.50 -0.90 2.44
N ALA A 47 6.74 -0.85 2.94
CA ALA A 47 7.29 -1.94 3.76
C ALA A 47 6.51 -2.11 5.09
N LEU A 48 6.06 -1.04 5.72
CA LEU A 48 5.22 -1.11 6.92
C LEU A 48 3.85 -1.72 6.63
N LEU A 49 3.27 -1.45 5.45
CA LEU A 49 1.97 -2.00 5.06
C LEU A 49 2.02 -3.47 4.63
N TYR A 50 3.05 -3.88 3.91
CA TYR A 50 3.10 -5.21 3.28
C TYR A 50 4.15 -6.15 3.86
N ARG A 51 5.21 -5.64 4.50
CA ARG A 51 6.27 -6.47 5.10
C ARG A 51 6.23 -6.50 6.62
N SER A 52 5.64 -5.51 7.26
CA SER A 52 5.35 -5.64 8.69
C SER A 52 4.11 -6.51 8.80
N GLN A 53 4.19 -7.55 9.63
CA GLN A 53 3.12 -8.49 9.94
C GLN A 53 1.99 -7.83 10.76
N LEU A 54 1.73 -6.55 10.48
CA LEU A 54 0.82 -5.65 11.17
C LEU A 54 -0.46 -5.52 10.35
N ASN A 55 -1.58 -5.39 11.05
CA ASN A 55 -2.85 -5.10 10.40
C ASN A 55 -2.86 -3.68 9.83
N VAL A 56 -3.72 -3.40 8.85
CA VAL A 56 -3.81 -2.09 8.19
C VAL A 56 -3.94 -0.93 9.21
N SER A 57 -4.78 -1.06 10.25
CA SER A 57 -4.89 -0.04 11.30
C SER A 57 -3.60 0.18 12.08
N GLN A 58 -2.88 -0.88 12.43
CA GLN A 58 -1.60 -0.77 13.14
C GLN A 58 -0.51 -0.16 12.25
N ALA A 59 -0.47 -0.57 10.97
CA ALA A 59 0.43 0.02 9.98
C ALA A 59 0.14 1.53 9.80
N LEU A 60 -1.15 1.93 9.76
CA LEU A 60 -1.55 3.33 9.71
C LEU A 60 -1.09 4.12 10.94
N GLU A 61 -1.24 3.59 12.15
CA GLU A 61 -0.75 4.26 13.36
C GLU A 61 0.77 4.46 13.34
N ARG A 62 1.52 3.41 12.96
CA ARG A 62 2.98 3.48 12.85
C ARG A 62 3.41 4.47 11.78
N MET A 63 2.75 4.47 10.64
CA MET A 63 3.01 5.42 9.57
C MET A 63 2.66 6.87 9.96
N ARG A 64 1.61 7.12 10.75
CA ARG A 64 1.31 8.47 11.29
C ARG A 64 2.40 8.96 12.24
N GLN A 65 3.01 8.06 13.00
CA GLN A 65 4.11 8.39 13.91
C GLN A 65 5.43 8.60 13.17
N GLU A 66 5.70 7.80 12.13
CA GLU A 66 6.97 7.83 11.40
C GLU A 66 7.00 8.88 10.27
N PHE A 67 5.85 9.16 9.64
CA PHE A 67 5.71 10.12 8.55
C PHE A 67 4.74 11.23 8.93
N THR A 68 5.27 12.44 9.10
CA THR A 68 4.47 13.63 9.44
C THR A 68 4.17 14.50 8.23
N ASN A 69 5.00 14.43 7.17
CA ASN A 69 4.84 15.18 5.93
C ASN A 69 5.42 14.39 4.74
N GLY A 70 4.97 14.74 3.53
CA GLY A 70 5.46 14.17 2.27
C GLY A 70 4.49 13.16 1.63
N PRO A 71 4.90 12.51 0.54
CA PRO A 71 4.05 11.61 -0.23
C PRO A 71 3.67 10.33 0.53
N ALA A 72 4.42 9.94 1.55
CA ALA A 72 4.03 8.84 2.45
C ALA A 72 2.76 9.16 3.26
N VAL A 73 2.52 10.43 3.60
CA VAL A 73 1.28 10.86 4.28
C VAL A 73 0.09 10.84 3.31
N GLU A 74 0.31 11.18 2.04
CA GLU A 74 -0.73 11.04 1.02
C GLU A 74 -1.14 9.56 0.86
N MET A 75 -0.15 8.66 0.80
CA MET A 75 -0.39 7.22 0.82
C MET A 75 -1.15 6.78 2.07
N LEU A 76 -0.77 7.29 3.25
CA LEU A 76 -1.48 7.03 4.50
C LEU A 76 -2.95 7.45 4.44
N ASN A 77 -3.21 8.69 4.01
CA ASN A 77 -4.57 9.22 3.91
C ASN A 77 -5.40 8.42 2.91
N PHE A 78 -4.80 8.00 1.79
CA PHE A 78 -5.47 7.14 0.83
C PHE A 78 -5.85 5.79 1.44
N VAL A 79 -4.93 5.13 2.14
CA VAL A 79 -5.19 3.85 2.81
C VAL A 79 -6.24 4.00 3.91
N SER A 80 -6.17 5.10 4.68
CA SER A 80 -7.15 5.42 5.72
C SER A 80 -8.53 5.77 5.16
N ALA A 81 -8.61 6.32 3.94
CA ALA A 81 -9.85 6.65 3.26
C ALA A 81 -10.46 5.47 2.48
N SER A 82 -9.66 4.44 2.18
CA SER A 82 -10.13 3.24 1.48
C SER A 82 -11.10 2.44 2.37
N ARG A 83 -12.38 2.45 1.98
CA ARG A 83 -13.44 1.68 2.66
C ARG A 83 -13.48 0.21 2.22
N ARG A 84 -12.86 -0.13 1.10
CA ARG A 84 -12.87 -1.49 0.52
C ARG A 84 -11.62 -2.31 0.84
N GLY A 85 -10.60 -1.68 1.41
CA GLY A 85 -9.32 -2.29 1.70
C GLY A 85 -8.37 -2.24 0.50
N ILE A 86 -7.07 -2.33 0.81
CA ILE A 86 -5.99 -2.22 -0.18
C ILE A 86 -5.69 -3.56 -0.86
N CYS A 87 -5.25 -3.50 -2.12
CA CYS A 87 -4.82 -4.67 -2.85
C CYS A 87 -3.63 -5.36 -2.15
N PRO A 88 -3.70 -6.66 -1.82
CA PRO A 88 -2.57 -7.35 -1.20
C PRO A 88 -1.39 -7.46 -2.19
N MET A 89 -0.18 -7.37 -1.65
CA MET A 89 1.04 -7.71 -2.38
C MET A 89 1.08 -9.23 -2.59
N ARG A 90 1.71 -9.66 -3.68
CA ARG A 90 1.89 -11.09 -3.98
C ARG A 90 2.95 -11.69 -3.06
N ASP A 91 2.65 -11.81 -1.77
CA ASP A 91 3.45 -12.61 -0.83
C ASP A 91 2.90 -14.04 -0.81
N GLY A 92 3.81 -15.01 -0.78
CA GLY A 92 3.50 -16.43 -0.73
C GLY A 92 3.00 -16.92 0.62
N HIS A 93 2.59 -16.02 1.52
CA HIS A 93 2.04 -16.36 2.82
C HIS A 93 0.55 -16.05 2.86
N GLY A 94 -0.24 -17.12 2.96
CA GLY A 94 -1.68 -17.10 2.78
C GLY A 94 -2.42 -16.17 3.73
N ASP A 95 -3.54 -15.65 3.24
CA ASP A 95 -4.65 -15.26 4.10
C ASP A 95 -5.28 -16.56 4.65
N PRO A 96 -5.18 -16.93 5.94
CA PRO A 96 -6.23 -17.75 6.51
C PRO A 96 -7.44 -16.83 6.71
N GLU A 97 -8.54 -17.22 6.10
CA GLU A 97 -9.85 -17.08 6.72
C GLU A 97 -10.48 -15.66 6.76
N ALA A 98 -11.20 -15.34 5.68
CA ALA A 98 -12.46 -14.63 5.85
C ALA A 98 -13.54 -15.64 6.27
N VAL A 99 -13.63 -15.97 7.56
CA VAL A 99 -14.89 -16.44 8.15
C VAL A 99 -15.69 -15.21 8.56
N SER A 100 -16.82 -15.01 7.90
CA SER A 100 -17.99 -14.40 8.54
C SER A 100 -19.23 -14.68 7.71
N GLY A 101 -20.08 -15.56 8.25
CA GLY A 101 -21.53 -15.33 8.24
C GLY A 101 -22.37 -16.11 7.24
N VAL A 102 -22.97 -17.18 7.78
CA VAL A 102 -24.16 -17.95 7.33
C VAL A 102 -23.94 -19.00 6.24
#